data_AF-A0A8S8YFZ5-F1
#
_entry.id   AF-A0A8S8YFZ5-F1
#
_cell.length_a   1.000
_cell.length_b   1.000
_cell.length_c   1.000
_cell.angle_alpha   90.00
_cell.angle_beta   90.00
_cell.angle_gamma   90.00
#
_symmetry.space_group_name_H-M   'P 1'
#
loop_
_entity.id
_entity.type
_entity.pdbx_description
1 polymer ?
#
loop_
_entity_poly.entity_id
_entity_poly.type
_entity_poly.pdbx_seq_one_letter_code
_entity_poly.pdbx_strand_id
1 'polypeptide(L)' 'MGRVVVYLDSNPKDSDIASIIRRYVERVKSRGISIEIFGSKRGTKNYESELSRLSGRLVLLDEAGPSIQVRDSPNG' A
#
# COMPACT_ATOMS: atom_id res chain seq x y z
N MET A 1 -5.17 13.29 -12.72
CA MET A 1 -5.68 12.49 -11.58
C MET A 1 -4.52 11.68 -11.03
N GLY A 2 -4.22 11.82 -9.74
CA GLY A 2 -3.16 11.04 -9.10
C GLY A 2 -3.55 9.56 -9.01
N ARG A 3 -2.57 8.67 -9.10
CA ARG A 3 -2.75 7.24 -8.84
C ARG A 3 -2.05 6.91 -7.52
N VAL A 4 -2.71 6.15 -6.66
CA VAL A 4 -2.12 5.66 -5.41
C VAL A 4 -1.99 4.15 -5.53
N VAL A 5 -0.77 3.65 -5.38
CA VAL A 5 -0.50 2.21 -5.32
C VAL A 5 -0.02 1.89 -3.93
N VAL A 6 -0.77 1.04 -3.21
CA VAL A 6 -0.35 0.54 -1.91
C VAL A 6 0.35 -0.79 -2.12
N TYR A 7 1.61 -0.85 -1.75
CA TYR A 7 2.39 -2.08 -1.77
C TYR A 7 2.29 -2.76 -0.40
N LEU A 8 2.00 -4.05 -0.39
CA LEU A 8 2.04 -4.88 0.82
C LEU A 8 3.20 -5.86 0.74
N ASP A 9 4.01 -5.94 1.80
CA ASP A 9 5.02 -6.99 1.92
C ASP A 9 4.34 -8.30 2.30
N SER A 10 4.16 -9.18 1.31
CA SER A 10 3.48 -10.47 1.40
C SER A 10 1.94 -10.44 1.53
N ASN A 11 1.32 -11.57 1.20
CA ASN A 11 -0.12 -11.74 1.31
C ASN A 11 -0.52 -11.89 2.79
N PRO A 12 -1.63 -11.27 3.23
CA PRO A 12 -2.15 -11.51 4.58
C PRO A 12 -2.35 -13.00 4.82
N LYS A 13 -1.83 -13.49 5.95
CA LYS A 13 -1.93 -14.92 6.33
C LYS A 13 -3.35 -15.30 6.74
N ASP A 14 -4.10 -14.34 7.26
CA ASP A 14 -5.48 -14.49 7.70
C ASP A 14 -6.46 -14.23 6.54
N SER A 15 -7.39 -15.16 6.33
CA SER A 15 -8.38 -15.10 5.24
C SER A 15 -9.41 -14.00 5.40
N ASP A 16 -9.77 -13.66 6.64
CA ASP A 16 -10.75 -12.61 6.93
C ASP A 16 -10.10 -11.24 6.67
N ILE A 17 -8.85 -11.05 7.12
CA ILE A 17 -8.07 -9.84 6.81
C ILE A 17 -7.91 -9.69 5.29
N ALA A 18 -7.53 -10.76 4.59
CA ALA A 18 -7.40 -10.72 3.13
C ALA A 18 -8.73 -10.35 2.44
N SER A 19 -9.86 -10.82 2.97
CA SER A 19 -11.20 -10.52 2.45
C SER A 19 -11.59 -9.07 2.68
N ILE A 20 -11.31 -8.50 3.85
CA ILE A 20 -11.54 -7.09 4.16
C ILE A 20 -10.76 -6.19 3.19
N ILE A 21 -9.47 -6.49 3.00
CA ILE A 21 -8.59 -5.74 2.09
C ILE A 21 -9.17 -5.77 0.67
N ARG A 22 -9.46 -6.96 0.13
CA ARG A 22 -10.03 -7.11 -1.23
C ARG A 22 -11.31 -6.31 -1.42
N ARG A 23 -12.25 -6.38 -0.47
CA ARG A 23 -13.50 -5.61 -0.54
C ARG A 23 -13.26 -4.10 -0.50
N TYR A 24 -12.25 -3.64 0.23
CA TYR A 24 -11.90 -2.23 0.26
C TYR A 24 -11.32 -1.76 -1.08
N VAL A 25 -10.41 -2.55 -1.68
CA VAL A 25 -9.83 -2.26 -3.00
C VAL A 25 -10.89 -2.04 -4.05
N GLU A 26 -11.86 -2.95 -4.16
CA GLU A 26 -12.93 -2.83 -5.16
C GLU A 26 -13.73 -1.53 -4.99
N ARG A 27 -13.96 -1.07 -3.76
CA ARG A 27 -14.65 0.21 -3.50
C ARG A 27 -13.85 1.44 -3.92
N VAL A 28 -12.52 1.38 -3.85
CA VAL A 28 -11.65 2.53 -4.11
C VAL A 28 -11.00 2.52 -5.49
N LYS A 29 -11.14 1.43 -6.25
CA LYS A 29 -10.56 1.23 -7.58
C LYS A 29 -10.94 2.33 -8.58
N SER A 30 -12.20 2.75 -8.57
CA SER A 30 -12.70 3.84 -9.43
C SER A 30 -12.07 5.20 -9.13
N ARG A 31 -11.43 5.35 -7.96
CA ARG A 31 -10.72 6.56 -7.53
C ARG A 31 -9.23 6.54 -7.87
N GLY A 32 -8.77 5.55 -8.65
CA GLY A 32 -7.36 5.44 -9.03
C GLY A 32 -6.46 4.86 -7.94
N ILE A 33 -7.03 4.10 -7.01
CA ILE A 33 -6.31 3.43 -5.92
C ILE A 33 -6.21 1.93 -6.23
N SER A 34 -5.00 1.36 -6.17
CA SER A 34 -4.75 -0.07 -6.33
C SER A 34 -3.88 -0.62 -5.19
N ILE A 35 -3.96 -1.93 -4.98
CA ILE A 35 -3.08 -2.64 -4.05
C ILE A 35 -2.28 -3.68 -4.83
N GLU A 36 -0.98 -3.68 -4.62
CA GLU A 36 -0.06 -4.69 -5.15
C GLU A 36 0.58 -5.45 -3.99
N ILE A 37 0.56 -6.77 -4.08
CA ILE A 37 1.17 -7.63 -3.07
C ILE A 37 2.54 -8.05 -3.59
N PHE A 38 3.59 -7.64 -2.89
CA PHE A 38 4.95 -8.05 -3.20
C PHE A 38 5.11 -9.51 -2.79
N GLY A 39 5.28 -10.39 -3.78
CA GLY A 39 5.25 -11.83 -3.58
C GLY A 39 6.49 -12.36 -2.84
N SER A 40 6.28 -13.43 -2.07
CA SER A 40 7.28 -14.23 -1.34
C SER A 40 8.48 -14.72 -2.17
N LYS A 41 8.43 -14.63 -3.50
CA LYS A 41 9.49 -15.09 -4.41
C LYS A 41 10.71 -14.18 -4.51
N ARG A 42 10.69 -12.95 -3.96
CA ARG A 42 11.81 -11.99 -4.12
C ARG A 42 12.62 -11.68 -2.86
N GLY A 43 12.25 -12.26 -1.71
CA GLY A 43 12.95 -12.04 -0.45
C GLY A 43 12.74 -10.62 0.10
N THR A 44 12.58 -10.52 1.41
CA THR A 44 12.35 -9.26 2.13
C THR A 44 13.51 -8.26 1.99
N LYS A 45 14.73 -8.72 1.69
CA LYS A 45 15.94 -7.89 1.59
C LYS A 45 15.89 -6.79 0.51
N ASN A 46 14.99 -6.89 -0.48
CA ASN A 46 14.94 -5.94 -1.59
C ASN A 46 13.66 -5.11 -1.64
N TYR A 47 12.74 -5.25 -0.69
CA TYR A 47 11.42 -4.62 -0.76
C TYR A 47 11.50 -3.09 -0.87
N GLU A 48 12.15 -2.42 0.08
CA GLU A 48 12.30 -0.96 0.05
C GLU A 48 13.15 -0.45 -1.12
N SER A 49 14.19 -1.20 -1.49
CA SER A 49 15.04 -0.86 -2.64
C SER A 49 14.29 -0.95 -3.98
N GLU A 50 13.30 -1.82 -4.08
CA GLU A 50 12.44 -1.91 -5.26
C GLU A 50 11.39 -0.80 -5.26
N LEU A 51 10.84 -0.45 -4.09
CA LEU A 51 9.91 0.69 -3.94
C LEU A 51 10.57 2.02 -4.27
N SER A 52 11.83 2.23 -3.88
CA SER A 52 12.56 3.48 -4.14
C SER A 52 12.88 3.71 -5.62
N ARG A 53 12.85 2.65 -6.44
CA ARG A 53 13.01 2.72 -7.90
C ARG A 53 11.72 3.11 -8.63
N LEU A 54 10.58 3.08 -7.95
CA LEU A 54 9.31 3.46 -8.53
C LEU A 54 9.26 4.98 -8.72
N SER A 55 8.67 5.40 -9.83
CA SER A 55 8.44 6.81 -10.09
C SER A 55 7.26 7.34 -9.28
N GLY A 56 7.40 8.55 -8.74
CA GLY A 56 6.35 9.22 -7.97
C GLY A 56 6.77 9.50 -6.52
N ARG A 57 5.78 9.84 -5.69
CA ARG A 57 5.98 10.11 -4.27
C ARG A 57 5.85 8.81 -3.48
N LEU A 58 6.98 8.32 -2.96
CA LEU A 58 7.00 7.20 -2.02
C LEU A 58 6.59 7.66 -0.62
N VAL A 59 5.65 6.96 -0.01
CA VAL A 59 5.24 7.15 1.39
C VAL A 59 5.39 5.81 2.09
N LEU A 60 6.22 5.77 3.14
CA LEU A 60 6.42 4.61 3.98
C LEU A 60 5.55 4.74 5.24
N LEU A 61 4.91 3.63 5.64
CA LEU A 61 4.15 3.56 6.88
C LEU A 61 5.03 2.92 7.94
N ASP A 62 5.42 3.71 8.94
CA ASP A 62 6.34 3.33 10.01
C ASP A 62 5.76 3.82 11.35
N GLU A 63 5.89 3.02 12.40
CA GLU A 63 5.45 3.36 13.76
C GLU A 63 6.19 4.56 14.36
N ALA A 64 7.44 4.79 13.94
CA ALA A 64 8.24 5.95 14.31
C ALA A 64 7.97 7.18 13.43
N GLY A 65 7.09 7.04 12.43
CA GLY A 65 6.70 8.12 11.53
C GLY A 65 5.79 9.16 12.19
N PRO A 66 5.64 10.35 11.58
CA PRO A 66 4.71 11.36 12.07
C PRO A 66 3.26 10.85 12.01
N SER A 67 2.48 11.10 13.06
CA SER A 67 1.05 10.80 13.07
C SER A 67 0.31 11.70 12.08
N ILE A 68 -0.42 11.10 11.13
CA ILE A 68 -1.25 11.84 10.18
C ILE A 68 -2.69 11.81 10.69
N GLN A 69 -3.31 12.98 10.87
CA GLN A 69 -4.75 13.05 11.12
C GLN A 69 -5.53 12.91 9.81
N VAL A 70 -6.74 12.33 9.87
CA VAL A 70 -7.56 12.05 8.68
C VAL A 70 -7.81 13.29 7.81
N ARG A 71 -7.85 14.48 8.42
CA ARG A 71 -8.03 15.77 7.71
C ARG A 71 -6.80 16.21 6.90
N ASP A 72 -5.62 15.71 7.25
CA ASP A 72 -4.35 16.03 6.60
C ASP A 72 -3.97 14.95 5.57
N SER A 73 -4.86 13.99 5.31
CA SER A 73 -4.68 13.02 4.24
C SER A 73 -4.77 13.73 2.89
N PRO A 74 -3.81 13.54 1.96
CA PRO A 74 -3.71 14.28 0.71
C PRO A 74 -4.87 14.06 -0.28
N ASN A 75 -5.88 13.26 0.07
CA ASN A 75 -7.07 12.96 -0.72
C ASN A 75 -8.39 13.42 -0.06
N GLY A 76 -8.33 14.45 0.80
CA GLY A 76 -9.51 15.13 1.36
C GLY A 76 -10.31 15.91 0.33
#